data_AF-A0A524F6A7-F1
#
_entry.id   AF-A0A524F6A7-F1
#
_cell.length_a   1.000
_cell.length_b   1.000
_cell.length_c   1.000
_cell.angle_alpha   90.00
_cell.angle_beta   90.00
_cell.angle_gamma   90.00
#
_symmetry.space_group_name_H-M   'P 1'
#
loop_
_entity.id
_entity.type
_entity.pdbx_description
1 polymer ?
#
loop_
_entity_poly.entity_id
_entity_poly.type
_entity_poly.pdbx_seq_one_letter_code
_entity_poly.pdbx_strand_id
1 'polypeptide(L)' 'MTTNKQLYIILDTRERKLMDIFDKKSETISYKVEQLDVADIIINDEVAIERKEGNDFISSIIDN' A
#
# COMPACT_ATOMS: atom_id res chain seq x y z
N MET A 1 -23.13 13.34 -11.63
CA MET A 1 -21.69 13.56 -11.89
C MET A 1 -20.93 12.89 -10.76
N THR A 2 -20.30 11.75 -11.00
CA THR A 2 -19.38 11.15 -10.00
C THR A 2 -18.08 11.95 -10.07
N THR A 3 -17.80 12.71 -9.02
CA THR A 3 -16.51 13.34 -8.82
C THR A 3 -15.46 12.23 -8.74
N ASN A 4 -14.61 12.09 -9.76
CA ASN A 4 -13.41 11.26 -9.69
C ASN A 4 -12.46 11.89 -8.67
N LYS A 5 -12.70 11.60 -7.39
CA LYS A 5 -11.85 12.05 -6.30
C LYS A 5 -10.65 11.11 -6.26
N GLN A 6 -9.48 11.66 -6.59
CA GLN A 6 -8.21 10.96 -6.45
C GLN A 6 -8.06 10.46 -5.00
N LEU A 7 -7.76 9.17 -4.82
CA LEU A 7 -7.53 8.57 -3.52
C LEU A 7 -6.11 8.90 -3.05
N TYR A 8 -5.99 9.41 -1.82
CA TYR A 8 -4.69 9.66 -1.19
C TYR A 8 -4.38 8.57 -0.18
N ILE A 9 -3.19 7.96 -0.27
CA ILE A 9 -2.74 6.89 0.63
C ILE A 9 -1.34 7.18 1.20
N ILE A 10 -0.96 6.46 2.24
CA ILE A 10 0.41 6.41 2.76
C ILE A 10 1.00 5.05 2.39
N LEU A 11 2.22 5.03 1.88
CA LEU A 11 2.96 3.82 1.55
C LEU A 11 4.20 3.70 2.40
N ASP A 12 4.49 2.47 2.82
CA ASP A 12 5.74 2.17 3.50
C ASP A 12 6.96 2.35 2.55
N THR A 13 8.07 2.86 3.09
CA THR A 13 9.33 3.09 2.36
C THR A 13 9.91 1.83 1.70
N ARG A 14 9.57 0.64 2.19
CA ARG A 14 10.04 -0.65 1.66
C ARG A 14 9.31 -1.07 0.38
N GLU A 15 8.11 -0.54 0.12
CA GLU A 15 7.21 -0.99 -0.94
C GLU A 15 7.47 -0.36 -2.32
N ARG A 16 8.71 -0.46 -2.82
CA ARG A 16 9.11 0.12 -4.11
C ARG A 16 8.30 -0.40 -5.31
N LYS A 17 7.94 -1.69 -5.30
CA LYS A 17 7.12 -2.30 -6.36
C LYS A 17 5.75 -1.63 -6.45
N LEU A 18 5.15 -1.25 -5.31
CA LEU A 18 3.87 -0.57 -5.27
C LEU A 18 3.97 0.88 -5.75
N MET A 19 5.05 1.58 -5.40
CA MET A 19 5.35 2.93 -5.91
C MET A 19 5.36 2.94 -7.44
N ASP A 20 6.10 2.03 -8.07
CA ASP A 20 6.16 1.91 -9.55
C ASP A 20 4.79 1.63 -10.20
N ILE A 21 3.91 0.91 -9.49
CA ILE A 21 2.54 0.61 -9.96
C ILE A 21 1.64 1.83 -9.82
N PHE A 22 1.74 2.56 -8.70
CA PHE A 22 0.88 3.70 -8.42
C PHE A 22 1.28 4.95 -9.20
N ASP A 23 2.56 5.11 -9.55
CA ASP A 23 3.02 6.16 -10.46
C ASP A 23 2.32 6.06 -11.82
N LYS A 24 2.09 4.83 -12.31
CA LYS A 24 1.34 4.56 -13.55
C LYS A 24 -0.19 4.75 -13.40
N LYS A 25 -0.68 4.97 -12.18
CA LYS A 25 -2.10 5.15 -11.83
C LYS A 25 -2.36 6.51 -11.19
N SER A 26 -1.48 7.49 -11.43
CA SER A 26 -1.51 8.82 -10.81
C SER A 26 -2.82 9.58 -11.02
N GLU A 27 -3.57 9.32 -12.09
CA GLU A 27 -4.91 9.89 -12.32
C GLU A 27 -5.95 9.49 -11.26
N THR A 28 -5.71 8.37 -10.56
CA THR A 28 -6.65 7.78 -9.59
C THR A 28 -6.12 7.72 -8.17
N ILE A 29 -4.80 7.58 -8.01
CA ILE A 29 -4.14 7.40 -6.72
C ILE A 29 -3.00 8.40 -6.61
N SER A 30 -2.96 9.14 -5.50
CA SER A 30 -1.79 9.87 -5.04
C SER A 30 -1.32 9.27 -3.72
N TYR A 31 -0.03 9.40 -3.43
CA TYR A 31 0.52 8.83 -2.21
C TYR A 31 1.66 9.67 -1.65
N LYS A 32 1.90 9.52 -0.35
CA LYS A 32 3.18 9.86 0.29
C LYS A 32 3.88 8.60 0.75
N VAL A 33 5.20 8.70 0.87
CA VAL A 33 6.04 7.60 1.37
C VAL A 33 6.51 7.95 2.78
N GLU A 34 6.27 7.04 3.73
CA GLU A 34 6.67 7.16 5.13
C GLU A 34 7.23 5.83 5.63
N GLN A 35 8.11 5.86 6.64
CA GLN A 35 8.51 4.64 7.34
C GLN A 35 7.36 4.25 8.27
N LEU A 36 6.73 3.10 8.03
CA LEU A 36 5.62 2.63 8.86
C LEU A 36 6.09 1.52 9.81
N ASP A 37 5.62 1.57 11.06
CA ASP A 37 5.87 0.50 12.03
C ASP A 37 5.05 -0.76 11.71
N VAL A 38 3.92 -0.60 11.02
CA VAL A 38 2.98 -1.67 10.66
C VAL A 38 2.30 -1.37 9.33
N ALA A 39 1.97 -2.44 8.59
CA ALA A 39 1.33 -2.43 7.27
C ALA A 39 2.18 -1.81 6.15
N ASP A 40 1.76 -2.07 4.93
CA ASP A 40 2.41 -1.61 3.71
C ASP A 40 1.72 -0.37 3.11
N ILE A 41 0.41 -0.25 3.33
CA ILE A 41 -0.42 0.85 2.84
C ILE A 41 -1.41 1.29 3.93
N ILE A 42 -1.49 2.60 4.20
CA ILE A 42 -2.57 3.19 5.01
C ILE A 42 -3.56 3.89 4.08
N ILE A 43 -4.83 3.50 4.16
CA ILE A 43 -5.92 4.11 3.37
C ILE A 43 -6.54 5.27 4.15
N ASN A 44 -6.81 5.05 5.43
CA ASN A 44 -7.30 6.04 6.38
C ASN A 44 -6.99 5.58 7.82
N ASP A 45 -7.55 6.26 8.81
CA ASP A 45 -7.41 5.97 10.23
C ASP A 45 -8.04 4.64 10.68
N GLU A 46 -8.92 4.06 9.86
CA GLU A 46 -9.63 2.81 10.17
C GLU A 46 -9.15 1.61 9.33
N VAL A 47 -8.45 1.85 8.22
CA VAL A 47 -8.14 0.84 7.21
C VAL A 47 -6.67 0.93 6.76
N ALA A 48 -5.98 -0.20 6.94
CA ALA A 48 -4.64 -0.46 6.42
C ALA A 48 -4.62 -1.76 5.59
N ILE A 49 -3.64 -1.89 4.71
CA ILE A 49 -3.43 -3.06 3.85
C ILE A 49 -2.00 -3.56 4.03
N GLU A 50 -1.88 -4.87 4.24
CA GLU A 50 -0.62 -5.63 4.18
C GLU A 50 -0.57 -6.36 2.84
N ARG A 51 0.49 -6.15 2.06
CA ARG A 51 0.76 -6.90 0.84
C ARG A 51 1.69 -8.05 1.17
N LYS A 52 1.28 -9.27 0.85
CA LYS A 52 2.12 -10.46 1.00
C LYS A 52 2.09 -11.31 -0.26
N GLU A 53 3.26 -11.65 -0.80
CA GLU A 53 3.31 -12.61 -1.90
C GLU A 53 2.97 -14.01 -1.39
N GLY A 54 2.47 -14.90 -2.27
CA GLY A 54 1.95 -16.19 -1.84
C GLY A 54 2.95 -17.03 -1.04
N ASN A 55 4.23 -17.03 -1.46
CA ASN A 55 5.28 -17.73 -0.72
C ASN A 55 5.57 -17.06 0.63
N ASP A 56 5.66 -15.73 0.68
CA ASP A 56 5.88 -14.99 1.93
C ASP A 56 4.74 -15.22 2.93
N PHE A 57 3.51 -15.39 2.44
CA PHE A 57 2.35 -15.72 3.27
C PHE A 57 2.49 -17.09 3.90
N ILE A 58 2.83 -18.11 3.11
CA ILE A 58 3.05 -19.46 3.64
C ILE A 58 4.22 -19.49 4.63
N SER A 59 5.35 -18.86 4.28
CA SER A 59 6.51 -18.74 5.19
C SER A 59 6.15 -18.05 6.50
N SER A 60 5.37 -16.97 6.47
CA SER A 60 4.96 -16.26 7.68
C SER A 60 4.08 -17.06 8.65
N ILE A 61 3.46 -18.16 8.18
CA ILE A 61 2.70 -19.08 9.03
C ILE A 61 3.65 -20.11 9.69
N ILE A 62 4.66 -20.56 8.95
CA ILE A 62 5.58 -21.61 9.36
C ILE A 62 6.65 -21.08 10.32
N ASP A 63 7.19 -19.89 10.03
CA ASP A 63 8.31 -19.29 10.76
C ASP A 63 7.91 -18.61 12.09
N ASN A 64 6.72 -18.95 12.64
CA ASN A 64 6.23 -18.47 13.94
C ASN A 64 7.00 -19.10 15.11
#